data_AF-A0A9N9HQ79-F1
#
_entry.id   AF-A0A9N9HQ79-F1
#
_cell.length_a   1.000
_cell.length_b   1.000
_cell.length_c   1.000
_cell.angle_alpha   90.00
_cell.angle_beta   90.00
_cell.angle_gamma   90.00
#
_symmetry.space_group_name_H-M   'P 1'
#
loop_
_entity.id
_entity.type
_entity.pdbx_description
1 polymer ?
#
loop_
_entity_poly.entity_id
_entity_poly.type
_entity_poly.pdbx_seq_one_letter_code
_entity_poly.pdbx_strand_id
1 'polypeptide(L)'
;MSFKQSKYPENNIFSLKQNNTNYKYYVINEGFYPPKDKICYTTASSCNGSKYRVLNNYLVQTSWGRSKSRHIVKCEIEYEQDDLIFIIRFEENSQQYILKSKKFSTTIANNYLQKKCPNTLATISEIYVFGLNAMDIEWE
;
A
#
# COMPACT_ATOMS: atom_id res chain seq x y z
N MET A 1 -3.72 -13.45 28.62
CA MET A 1 -3.80 -13.26 27.16
C MET A 1 -3.89 -11.76 26.92
N SER A 2 -2.83 -11.13 26.42
CA SER A 2 -2.86 -9.70 26.09
C SER A 2 -3.58 -9.54 24.76
N PHE A 3 -4.74 -8.87 24.75
CA PHE A 3 -5.33 -8.39 23.50
C PHE A 3 -4.30 -7.46 22.86
N LYS A 4 -3.80 -7.81 21.67
CA LYS A 4 -3.03 -6.87 20.87
C LYS A 4 -3.97 -5.71 20.57
N GLN A 5 -3.68 -4.55 21.15
CA GLN A 5 -4.36 -3.31 20.80
C GLN A 5 -4.06 -3.07 19.31
N SER A 6 -5.11 -3.00 18.49
CA SER A 6 -4.96 -2.63 17.08
C SER A 6 -4.24 -1.28 17.01
N LYS A 7 -3.29 -1.15 16.09
CA LYS A 7 -2.61 0.12 15.83
C LYS A 7 -3.50 1.12 15.09
N TYR A 8 -4.69 0.68 14.67
CA TYR A 8 -5.63 1.47 13.89
C TYR A 8 -6.82 1.91 14.74
N PRO A 9 -7.45 3.06 14.40
CA PRO A 9 -8.67 3.49 15.07
C PRO A 9 -9.75 2.42 14.96
N GLU A 10 -10.67 2.35 15.93
CA GLU A 10 -11.71 1.29 16.06
C GLU A 10 -12.52 1.02 14.77
N ASN A 11 -12.57 1.98 13.85
CA ASN A 11 -13.29 1.87 12.58
C ASN A 11 -12.43 1.42 11.39
N ASN A 12 -11.13 1.10 11.59
CA ASN A 12 -10.14 0.72 10.56
C ASN A 12 -10.01 1.71 9.38
N ILE A 13 -10.59 2.90 9.50
CA ILE A 13 -10.56 3.96 8.49
C ILE A 13 -9.73 5.12 9.02
N PHE A 14 -8.76 5.56 8.24
CA PHE A 14 -8.01 6.78 8.53
C PHE A 14 -7.70 7.54 7.24
N SER A 15 -7.31 8.81 7.36
CA SER A 15 -6.99 9.66 6.22
C SER A 15 -5.68 10.41 6.47
N LEU A 16 -4.82 10.46 5.47
CA LEU A 16 -3.56 11.20 5.52
C LEU A 16 -3.49 12.17 4.35
N LYS A 17 -3.09 13.41 4.63
CA LYS A 17 -2.82 14.42 3.60
C LYS A 17 -1.34 14.32 3.21
N GLN A 18 -1.08 13.97 1.97
CA GLN A 18 0.27 13.83 1.40
C GLN A 18 0.32 14.56 0.06
N ASN A 19 1.30 15.45 -0.13
CA ASN A 19 1.48 16.22 -1.37
C ASN A 19 0.16 16.86 -1.89
N ASN A 20 -0.57 17.55 -1.01
CA ASN A 20 -1.89 18.16 -1.29
C ASN A 20 -3.00 17.20 -1.72
N THR A 21 -2.76 15.89 -1.65
CA THR A 21 -3.74 14.83 -1.92
C THR A 21 -4.16 14.18 -0.61
N ASN A 22 -5.47 14.07 -0.40
CA ASN A 22 -6.01 13.34 0.74
C ASN A 22 -6.19 11.88 0.35
N TYR A 23 -5.40 11.01 0.97
CA TYR A 23 -5.53 9.57 0.88
C TYR A 23 -6.44 9.09 2.01
N LYS A 24 -7.39 8.22 1.66
CA LYS A 24 -8.23 7.52 2.63
C LYS A 24 -7.91 6.04 2.55
N TYR A 25 -7.68 5.45 3.71
CA TYR A 25 -7.33 4.05 3.86
C TYR A 25 -8.42 3.37 4.65
N TYR A 26 -8.80 2.17 4.20
CA TYR A 26 -9.64 1.25 4.93
C TYR A 26 -8.86 -0.06 5.07
N VAL A 27 -8.36 -0.32 6.26
CA VAL A 27 -7.58 -1.52 6.56
C VAL A 27 -8.55 -2.69 6.69
N ILE A 28 -8.46 -3.62 5.74
CA ILE A 28 -9.29 -4.82 5.72
C ILE A 28 -8.60 -5.92 6.53
N ASN A 29 -7.28 -6.02 6.39
CA ASN A 29 -6.44 -6.91 7.16
C ASN A 29 -5.12 -6.21 7.50
N GLU A 30 -4.82 -6.12 8.80
CA GLU A 30 -3.55 -5.56 9.30
C GLU A 30 -2.35 -6.45 8.97
N GLY A 31 -2.59 -7.73 8.67
CA GLY A 31 -1.51 -8.70 8.47
C GLY A 31 -0.70 -8.94 9.74
N PHE A 32 0.48 -9.52 9.57
CA PHE A 32 1.40 -9.79 10.67
C PHE A 32 2.84 -9.67 10.21
N TYR A 33 3.74 -9.30 11.12
CA TYR A 33 5.17 -9.32 10.80
C TYR A 33 5.65 -10.76 10.70
N PRO A 34 6.37 -11.13 9.63
CA PRO A 34 7.02 -12.43 9.56
C PRO A 34 8.06 -12.59 10.68
N PRO A 35 8.49 -13.83 10.96
CA PRO A 35 9.64 -14.11 11.81
C PRO A 35 10.87 -13.28 11.40
N LYS A 36 11.72 -12.91 12.36
CA LYS A 36 12.86 -11.98 12.14
C LYS A 36 13.82 -12.45 11.04
N ASP A 37 13.97 -13.75 10.87
CA ASP A 37 14.79 -14.40 9.85
C ASP A 37 14.21 -14.27 8.42
N LYS A 38 12.94 -13.91 8.28
CA LYS A 38 12.20 -13.79 7.01
C LYS A 38 11.64 -12.39 6.76
N ILE A 39 12.00 -11.40 7.58
CA ILE A 39 11.42 -10.07 7.49
C ILE A 39 12.04 -9.28 6.33
N CYS A 40 11.19 -8.82 5.41
CA CYS A 40 11.61 -7.92 4.35
C CYS A 40 11.36 -6.48 4.75
N TYR A 41 12.20 -5.59 4.23
CA TYR A 41 12.05 -4.16 4.38
C TYR A 41 11.80 -3.54 3.02
N THR A 42 10.84 -2.63 2.93
CA THR A 42 10.72 -1.75 1.77
C THR A 42 11.29 -0.38 2.13
N THR A 43 12.06 0.20 1.23
CA THR A 43 12.66 1.52 1.41
C THR A 43 11.82 2.57 0.72
N ALA A 44 11.40 3.56 1.49
CA ALA A 44 10.81 4.75 0.93
C ALA A 44 11.92 5.64 0.35
N SER A 45 12.09 5.63 -0.97
CA SER A 45 12.97 6.60 -1.64
C SER A 45 12.57 8.05 -1.33
N SER A 46 11.28 8.32 -1.05
CA SER A 46 10.76 9.65 -0.73
C SER A 46 10.90 10.07 0.74
N CYS A 47 11.35 9.19 1.65
CA CYS A 47 11.43 9.48 3.09
C CYS A 47 12.84 9.21 3.63
N ASN A 48 13.88 9.87 3.09
CA ASN A 48 15.26 9.79 3.59
C ASN A 48 15.83 8.35 3.76
N GLY A 49 15.33 7.37 3.00
CA GLY A 49 15.77 5.99 3.11
C GLY A 49 15.20 5.23 4.33
N SER A 50 14.16 5.74 4.98
CA SER A 50 13.42 5.01 6.01
C SER A 50 13.01 3.62 5.50
N LYS A 51 13.33 2.60 6.29
CA LYS A 51 12.99 1.20 6.02
C LYS A 51 11.71 0.85 6.75
N TYR A 52 10.72 0.38 6.02
CA TYR A 52 9.45 -0.07 6.57
C TYR A 52 9.45 -1.58 6.59
N ARG A 53 9.21 -2.17 7.76
CA ARG A 53 8.97 -3.62 7.87
C ARG A 53 7.71 -3.95 7.11
N VAL A 54 7.81 -4.93 6.22
CA VAL A 54 6.68 -5.33 5.42
C VAL A 54 5.89 -6.42 6.14
N LEU A 55 4.57 -6.20 6.22
CA LEU A 55 3.62 -7.14 6.80
C LEU A 55 3.28 -8.23 5.79
N ASN A 56 3.12 -9.46 6.27
CA ASN A 56 2.52 -10.54 5.50
C ASN A 56 1.00 -10.50 5.61
N ASN A 57 0.30 -10.85 4.54
CA ASN A 57 -1.16 -10.85 4.42
C ASN A 57 -1.82 -9.51 4.74
N TYR A 58 -1.12 -8.41 4.47
CA TYR A 58 -1.68 -7.07 4.65
C TYR A 58 -2.60 -6.73 3.48
N LEU A 59 -3.80 -6.23 3.80
CA LEU A 59 -4.80 -5.84 2.81
C LEU A 59 -5.45 -4.52 3.20
N VAL A 60 -5.33 -3.53 2.33
CA VAL A 60 -5.91 -2.21 2.52
C VAL A 60 -6.63 -1.76 1.25
N GLN A 61 -7.77 -1.11 1.43
CA GLN A 61 -8.41 -0.37 0.35
C GLN A 61 -8.02 1.09 0.46
N THR A 62 -7.37 1.60 -0.59
CA THR A 62 -6.91 2.98 -0.66
C THR A 62 -7.74 3.74 -1.68
N SER A 63 -8.14 4.97 -1.32
CA SER A 63 -8.79 5.87 -2.26
C SER A 63 -8.25 7.29 -2.17
N TRP A 64 -8.12 7.95 -3.32
CA TRP A 64 -7.69 9.34 -3.44
C TRP A 64 -8.29 10.00 -4.68
N GLY A 65 -8.06 11.30 -4.86
CA GLY A 65 -8.65 12.07 -5.96
C GLY A 65 -10.08 12.56 -5.66
N ARG A 66 -10.72 13.19 -6.65
CA ARG A 66 -12.04 13.83 -6.48
C ARG A 66 -12.99 13.42 -7.61
N SER A 67 -14.26 13.23 -7.27
CA SER A 67 -15.34 13.04 -8.25
C SER A 67 -15.01 11.98 -9.31
N LYS A 68 -14.95 12.35 -10.60
CA LYS A 68 -14.70 11.44 -11.72
C LYS A 68 -13.24 10.96 -11.83
N SER A 69 -12.27 11.65 -11.19
CA SER A 69 -10.87 11.23 -11.11
C SER A 69 -10.54 10.50 -9.81
N ARG A 70 -11.56 9.96 -9.14
CA ARG A 70 -11.35 9.19 -7.92
C ARG A 70 -10.69 7.85 -8.27
N HIS A 71 -9.58 7.60 -7.59
CA HIS A 71 -8.89 6.33 -7.60
C HIS A 71 -9.37 5.50 -6.41
N ILE A 72 -9.71 4.25 -6.66
CA ILE A 72 -10.05 3.26 -5.63
C ILE A 72 -9.32 1.98 -6.00
N VAL A 73 -8.47 1.51 -5.10
CA VAL A 73 -7.66 0.30 -5.30
C VAL A 73 -7.65 -0.51 -4.02
N LYS A 74 -7.53 -1.83 -4.17
CA LYS A 74 -7.17 -2.74 -3.08
C LYS A 74 -5.71 -3.12 -3.24
N CYS A 75 -4.94 -2.85 -2.21
CA CYS A 75 -3.52 -3.11 -2.13
C CYS A 75 -3.29 -4.27 -1.17
N GLU A 76 -2.55 -5.25 -1.64
CA GLU A 76 -2.30 -6.49 -0.92
C GLU A 76 -0.81 -6.80 -0.94
N ILE A 77 -0.32 -7.30 0.19
CA ILE A 77 1.07 -7.72 0.34
C ILE A 77 1.08 -9.14 0.88
N GLU A 78 1.71 -10.03 0.12
CA GLU A 78 1.81 -11.44 0.41
C GLU A 78 3.28 -11.89 0.36
N TYR A 79 3.62 -12.88 1.17
CA TYR A 79 4.89 -13.60 1.07
C TYR A 79 4.65 -14.95 0.42
N GLU A 80 5.28 -15.20 -0.73
CA GLU A 80 5.24 -16.49 -1.44
C GLU A 80 6.66 -17.07 -1.49
N GLN A 81 6.90 -18.20 -0.83
CA GLN A 81 8.22 -18.86 -0.81
C GLN A 81 9.38 -17.91 -0.43
N ASP A 82 9.17 -17.08 0.59
CA ASP A 82 10.11 -16.05 1.07
C ASP A 82 10.31 -14.84 0.12
N ASP A 83 9.63 -14.81 -1.02
CA ASP A 83 9.55 -13.63 -1.88
C ASP A 83 8.36 -12.74 -1.52
N LEU A 84 8.61 -11.43 -1.49
CA LEU A 84 7.58 -10.43 -1.27
C LEU A 84 6.81 -10.13 -2.55
N ILE A 85 5.49 -10.23 -2.51
CA ILE A 85 4.60 -9.92 -3.63
C ILE A 85 3.73 -8.73 -3.28
N PHE A 86 3.86 -7.67 -4.06
CA PHE A 86 2.94 -6.55 -4.05
C PHE A 86 1.85 -6.76 -5.08
N ILE A 87 0.60 -6.55 -4.68
CA ILE A 87 -0.58 -6.73 -5.52
C ILE A 87 -1.43 -5.47 -5.47
N ILE A 88 -1.86 -4.98 -6.63
CA ILE A 88 -2.85 -3.92 -6.76
C ILE A 88 -4.03 -4.46 -7.57
N ARG A 89 -5.21 -4.43 -6.97
CA ARG A 89 -6.48 -4.81 -7.59
C ARG A 89 -7.35 -3.58 -7.74
N PHE A 90 -7.91 -3.37 -8.92
CA PHE A 90 -8.81 -2.25 -9.18
C PHE A 90 -9.83 -2.62 -10.25
N GLU A 91 -10.90 -1.84 -10.34
CA GLU A 91 -11.94 -2.00 -11.35
C GLU A 91 -11.97 -0.77 -12.24
N GLU A 92 -12.03 -1.00 -13.55
CA GLU A 92 -12.17 0.04 -14.56
C GLU A 92 -13.13 -0.44 -15.64
N ASN A 93 -14.12 0.36 -16.02
CA ASN A 93 -15.08 0.02 -17.09
C ASN A 93 -15.71 -1.39 -16.91
N SER A 94 -16.11 -1.72 -15.68
CA SER A 94 -16.68 -3.02 -15.30
C SER A 94 -15.75 -4.23 -15.49
N GLN A 95 -14.45 -3.99 -15.64
CA GLN A 95 -13.42 -5.03 -15.71
C GLN A 95 -12.51 -4.95 -14.49
N GLN A 96 -12.24 -6.11 -13.89
CA GLN A 96 -11.29 -6.23 -12.80
C GLN A 96 -9.87 -6.41 -13.33
N TYR A 97 -8.96 -5.60 -12.79
CA TYR A 97 -7.53 -5.65 -13.10
C TYR A 97 -6.76 -6.08 -11.86
N ILE A 98 -5.79 -6.96 -12.07
CA ILE A 98 -4.86 -7.44 -11.04
C ILE A 98 -3.45 -7.23 -11.56
N LEU A 99 -2.67 -6.43 -10.85
CA LEU A 99 -1.24 -6.24 -11.10
C LEU A 99 -0.48 -6.93 -9.97
N LYS A 100 0.64 -7.58 -10.29
CA LYS A 100 1.54 -8.22 -9.32
C LYS A 100 2.99 -7.86 -9.61
N SER A 101 3.81 -7.69 -8.58
CA SER A 101 5.25 -7.42 -8.69
C SER A 101 5.99 -8.05 -7.53
N LYS A 102 7.06 -8.80 -7.85
CA LYS A 102 7.97 -9.43 -6.87
C LYS A 102 9.16 -8.54 -6.47
N LYS A 103 9.45 -7.50 -7.26
CA LYS A 103 10.72 -6.74 -7.14
C LYS A 103 10.56 -5.40 -6.44
N PHE A 104 9.65 -4.55 -6.90
CA PHE A 104 9.50 -3.19 -6.38
C PHE A 104 8.03 -2.77 -6.38
N SER A 105 7.58 -2.22 -5.25
CA SER A 105 6.25 -1.64 -5.08
C SER A 105 6.04 -0.36 -5.94
N THR A 106 7.13 0.29 -6.37
CA THR A 106 7.10 1.52 -7.17
C THR A 106 6.72 1.20 -8.59
N THR A 107 7.25 0.09 -9.12
CA THR A 107 6.92 -0.39 -10.45
C THR A 107 5.43 -0.69 -10.56
N ILE A 108 4.84 -1.37 -9.57
CA ILE A 108 3.42 -1.71 -9.62
C ILE A 108 2.51 -0.48 -9.45
N ALA A 109 2.87 0.46 -8.58
CA ALA A 109 2.13 1.69 -8.39
C ALA A 109 2.11 2.54 -9.68
N ASN A 110 3.25 2.68 -10.34
CA ASN A 110 3.33 3.41 -11.61
C ASN A 110 2.66 2.65 -12.77
N ASN A 111 2.75 1.31 -12.80
CA ASN A 111 2.01 0.50 -13.78
C ASN A 111 0.49 0.67 -13.64
N TYR A 112 -0.02 0.72 -12.40
CA TYR A 112 -1.42 1.06 -12.14
C TYR A 112 -1.77 2.42 -12.73
N LEU A 113 -0.94 3.44 -12.44
CA LEU A 113 -1.20 4.81 -12.88
C LEU A 113 -1.21 4.93 -14.41
N GLN A 114 -0.25 4.30 -15.09
CA GLN A 114 -0.20 4.25 -16.57
C GLN A 114 -1.43 3.55 -17.15
N LYS A 115 -1.94 2.51 -16.49
CA LYS A 115 -3.13 1.80 -16.96
C LYS A 115 -4.42 2.61 -16.77
N LYS A 116 -4.53 3.34 -15.67
CA LYS A 116 -5.68 4.19 -15.35
C LYS A 116 -5.68 5.51 -16.12
N CYS A 117 -4.49 6.06 -16.38
CA CYS A 117 -4.29 7.32 -17.08
C CYS A 117 -3.19 7.13 -18.14
N PRO A 118 -3.52 6.49 -19.28
CA PRO A 118 -2.54 6.31 -20.35
C PRO A 118 -2.04 7.69 -20.81
N ASN A 119 -0.71 7.82 -20.97
CA ASN A 119 0.03 9.05 -21.31
C ASN A 119 0.35 10.00 -20.15
N THR A 120 0.06 9.63 -18.90
CA THR A 120 0.53 10.43 -17.77
C THR A 120 2.05 10.38 -17.65
N LEU A 121 2.67 11.54 -17.40
CA LEU A 121 4.08 11.63 -17.00
C LEU A 121 4.25 11.67 -15.47
N ALA A 122 3.14 11.70 -14.73
CA ALA A 122 3.17 11.68 -13.28
C ALA A 122 3.59 10.30 -12.77
N THR A 123 4.20 10.29 -11.60
CA THR A 123 4.46 9.08 -10.82
C THR A 123 3.68 9.13 -9.52
N ILE A 124 3.38 7.95 -8.96
CA ILE A 124 2.77 7.85 -7.64
C ILE A 124 3.68 7.09 -6.69
N SER A 125 3.69 7.54 -5.44
CA SER A 125 4.45 6.88 -4.38
C SER A 125 3.73 5.61 -3.94
N GLU A 126 4.46 4.51 -4.00
CA GLU A 126 4.04 3.21 -3.49
C GLU A 126 3.60 3.26 -2.02
N ILE A 127 4.32 4.04 -1.20
CA ILE A 127 4.10 4.13 0.24
C ILE A 127 2.70 4.70 0.51
N TYR A 128 2.30 5.70 -0.28
CA TYR A 128 0.99 6.32 -0.15
C TYR A 128 -0.11 5.45 -0.74
N VAL A 129 0.17 4.69 -1.80
CA VAL A 129 -0.82 3.76 -2.38
C VAL A 129 -1.10 2.60 -1.42
N PHE A 130 -0.06 2.04 -0.80
CA PHE A 130 -0.19 0.94 0.17
C PHE A 130 -0.45 1.41 1.61
N GLY A 131 -0.42 2.71 1.90
CA GLY A 131 -0.64 3.26 3.25
C GLY A 131 0.46 2.90 4.25
N LEU A 132 1.68 2.59 3.77
CA LEU A 132 2.80 2.18 4.61
C LEU A 132 3.35 3.30 5.49
N ASN A 133 3.09 4.57 5.14
CA ASN A 133 3.43 5.72 5.97
C ASN A 133 2.57 5.84 7.24
N ALA A 134 1.44 5.12 7.30
CA ALA A 134 0.60 5.06 8.47
C ALA A 134 0.98 3.91 9.41
N MET A 135 1.78 2.96 8.91
CA MET A 135 2.36 1.89 9.71
C MET A 135 3.51 2.46 10.54
N ASP A 136 3.54 2.13 11.84
CA ASP A 136 4.62 2.53 12.76
C ASP A 136 6.00 2.41 12.09
N ILE A 137 6.62 3.57 11.92
CA ILE A 137 8.03 3.72 11.62
C ILE A 137 8.75 3.35 12.92
N GLU A 138 9.47 2.23 12.93
CA GLU A 138 10.53 2.08 13.93
C GLU A 138 11.60 3.11 13.56
N TRP A 139 11.63 4.21 14.31
CA TRP A 139 12.79 5.07 14.39
C TRP A 139 13.85 4.28 15.17
N GLU A 140 14.97 3.97 14.53
CA GLU A 140 16.18 3.58 15.26
C GLU A 140 16.67 4.74 16.12
#